data_AF-A0A7V6NIB8-F1
#
_entry.id   AF-A0A7V6NIB8-F1
#
_cell.length_a   1.000
_cell.length_b   1.000
_cell.length_c   1.000
_cell.angle_alpha   90.00
_cell.angle_beta   90.00
_cell.angle_gamma   90.00
#
_symmetry.space_group_name_H-M   'P 1'
#
loop_
_entity.id
_entity.type
_entity.pdbx_description
1 polymer ?
#
loop_
_entity_poly.entity_id
_entity_poly.type
_entity_poly.pdbx_seq_one_letter_code
_entity_poly.pdbx_strand_id
1 'polypeptide(L)' 'MFRMETKRLIIRGFSLSDAEAIFYFSQEDSVKQWLPDQVYSDIYEAKETLEFLISKYPHRESPLVLAVVEN' A
#
# COMPACT_ATOMS: atom_id res chain seq x y z
N MET A 1 -1.58 5.35 -16.87
CA MET A 1 -1.14 4.76 -15.59
C MET A 1 -0.57 5.91 -14.76
N PHE A 2 -1.09 6.14 -13.55
CA PHE A 2 -0.60 7.22 -12.70
C PHE A 2 0.81 6.88 -12.20
N ARG A 3 1.78 7.76 -12.50
CA ARG A 3 3.17 7.62 -12.07
C ARG A 3 3.79 9.00 -11.90
N MET A 4 4.36 9.26 -10.74
CA MET A 4 5.08 10.49 -10.41
C MET A 4 6.45 10.13 -9.86
N GLU A 5 7.48 10.84 -10.28
CA GLU A 5 8.86 10.55 -9.91
C GLU A 5 9.53 11.80 -9.36
N THR A 6 10.35 11.60 -8.34
CA THR A 6 11.27 12.60 -7.80
C THR A 6 12.68 12.01 -7.83
N LYS A 7 13.68 12.78 -7.40
CA LYS A 7 15.06 12.27 -7.30
C LYS A 7 15.23 11.03 -6.42
N ARG A 8 14.29 10.76 -5.49
CA ARG A 8 14.43 9.71 -4.48
C ARG A 8 13.26 8.73 -4.41
N LEU A 9 12.11 9.09 -4.96
CA LEU A 9 10.86 8.35 -4.77
C LEU A 9 10.08 8.27 -6.07
N ILE A 10 9.43 7.13 -6.27
CA ILE A 10 8.41 6.88 -7.27
C ILE A 10 7.08 6.68 -6.56
N ILE A 11 6.06 7.40 -6.98
CA ILE A 11 4.66 7.20 -6.58
C ILE A 11 3.94 6.58 -7.78
N ARG A 12 3.30 5.43 -7.59
CA ARG A 12 2.62 4.68 -8.66
C ARG A 12 1.41 3.93 -8.13
N GLY A 13 0.61 3.38 -9.05
CA GLY A 13 -0.43 2.42 -8.68
C GLY A 13 0.14 1.22 -7.92
N PHE A 14 -0.61 0.71 -6.94
CA PHE A 14 -0.27 -0.53 -6.24
C PHE A 14 -0.24 -1.72 -7.19
N SER A 15 0.63 -2.69 -6.90
CA SER A 15 0.64 -4.01 -7.53
C SER A 15 0.76 -5.09 -6.45
N LEU A 16 0.31 -6.32 -6.72
CA LEU A 16 0.32 -7.39 -5.71
C LEU A 16 1.71 -7.74 -5.16
N SER A 17 2.77 -7.37 -5.87
CA SER A 17 4.15 -7.44 -5.36
C SER A 17 4.42 -6.57 -4.13
N ASP A 18 3.57 -5.58 -3.85
CA ASP A 18 3.72 -4.68 -2.69
C ASP A 18 3.23 -5.31 -1.39
N ALA A 19 2.61 -6.49 -1.43
CA ALA A 19 2.05 -7.15 -0.26
C ALA A 19 3.10 -7.38 0.84
N GLU A 20 4.34 -7.72 0.47
CA GLU A 20 5.42 -7.94 1.44
C GLU A 20 5.77 -6.65 2.20
N ALA A 21 5.88 -5.53 1.48
CA ALA A 21 6.14 -4.23 2.10
C ALA A 21 4.97 -3.79 2.99
N ILE A 22 3.74 -3.98 2.51
CA ILE A 22 2.52 -3.67 3.30
C ILE A 22 2.47 -4.50 4.58
N PHE A 23 2.75 -5.81 4.50
CA PHE A 23 2.81 -6.67 5.67
C PHE A 23 3.95 -6.26 6.61
N TYR A 24 5.12 -5.93 6.09
CA TYR A 24 6.24 -5.49 6.91
C TYR A 24 5.89 -4.21 7.69
N PHE A 25 5.36 -3.19 7.02
CA PHE A 25 5.01 -1.92 7.66
C PHE A 25 3.80 -2.04 8.59
N SER A 26 2.88 -2.98 8.34
CA SER A 26 1.74 -3.21 9.23
C SER A 26 2.15 -3.61 10.65
N GLN A 27 3.36 -4.16 10.82
CA GLN A 27 3.89 -4.60 12.10
C GLN A 27 4.58 -3.50 12.90
N GLU A 28 4.75 -2.29 12.36
CA GLU A 28 5.36 -1.19 13.09
C GLU A 28 4.54 -0.83 14.35
N ASP A 29 5.23 -0.47 15.43
CA ASP A 29 4.58 -0.09 16.70
C ASP A 29 3.63 1.10 16.52
N SER A 30 3.98 2.02 15.61
CA SER A 30 3.16 3.15 15.22
C SER A 30 1.81 2.69 14.62
N VAL A 31 1.82 1.73 13.71
CA VAL A 31 0.61 1.17 13.09
C VAL A 31 -0.20 0.43 14.13
N LYS A 32 0.44 -0.41 14.97
CA LYS A 32 -0.25 -1.12 16.06
C LYS A 32 -0.95 -0.18 17.04
N GLN A 33 -0.34 0.96 17.33
CA GLN A 33 -0.89 1.94 18.26
C GLN A 33 -2.02 2.79 17.63
N TRP A 34 -1.85 3.24 16.40
CA TRP A 34 -2.72 4.27 15.80
C TRP A 34 -3.68 3.75 14.73
N LEU A 35 -3.37 2.60 14.12
CA LEU A 35 -4.13 1.95 13.04
C LEU A 35 -4.22 0.43 13.29
N PRO A 36 -4.77 -0.02 14.43
CA PRO A 36 -4.79 -1.44 14.80
C PRO A 36 -5.49 -2.33 13.77
N ASP A 37 -6.50 -1.79 13.07
CA ASP A 37 -7.22 -2.50 12.00
C ASP A 37 -6.37 -2.71 10.72
N GLN A 38 -5.19 -2.10 10.65
CA GLN A 38 -4.25 -2.26 9.54
C GLN A 38 -3.04 -3.12 9.92
N VAL A 39 -3.08 -3.81 11.06
CA VAL A 39 -2.07 -4.79 11.47
C VAL A 39 -2.48 -6.17 10.97
N TYR A 40 -1.88 -6.60 9.88
CA TYR A 40 -2.22 -7.89 9.26
C TYR A 40 -1.54 -9.05 10.01
N SER A 41 -2.24 -10.18 10.11
CA SER A 41 -1.77 -11.40 10.76
C SER A 41 -0.72 -12.15 9.94
N ASP A 42 -0.86 -12.12 8.62
CA ASP A 42 0.06 -12.74 7.68
C ASP A 42 0.10 -12.01 6.32
N ILE A 43 0.92 -12.53 5.42
CA ILE A 43 1.10 -11.99 4.07
C ILE A 43 -0.15 -12.16 3.19
N TYR A 44 -1.00 -13.15 3.46
CA TYR A 44 -2.22 -13.39 2.67
C TYR A 44 -3.26 -12.32 2.98
N GLU A 45 -3.44 -11.96 4.25
CA GLU A 45 -4.34 -10.88 4.65
C GLU A 45 -3.88 -9.51 4.09
N ALA A 46 -2.57 -9.25 4.09
CA ALA A 46 -2.01 -8.05 3.46
C ALA A 46 -2.29 -8.02 1.94
N LYS A 47 -2.17 -9.17 1.27
CA LYS A 47 -2.46 -9.32 -0.16
C LYS A 47 -3.95 -9.13 -0.46
N GLU A 48 -4.84 -9.71 0.33
CA GLU A 48 -6.30 -9.53 0.17
C GLU A 48 -6.70 -8.06 0.34
N THR A 49 -6.12 -7.38 1.33
CA THR A 49 -6.34 -5.95 1.53
C THR A 49 -5.86 -5.13 0.32
N LEU A 50 -4.68 -5.47 -0.21
CA LEU A 50 -4.13 -4.81 -1.39
C LEU A 50 -4.97 -5.04 -2.65
N GLU A 51 -5.47 -6.26 -2.86
CA GLU A 51 -6.42 -6.59 -3.94
C GLU A 51 -7.69 -5.74 -3.81
N PHE A 52 -8.23 -5.61 -2.60
CA PHE A 52 -9.38 -4.76 -2.33
C PHE A 52 -9.08 -3.29 -2.69
N LEU A 53 -7.96 -2.73 -2.23
CA LEU A 53 -7.59 -1.35 -2.52
C LEU A 53 -7.43 -1.08 -4.02
N ILE A 54 -6.74 -1.97 -4.74
CA ILE A 54 -6.59 -1.87 -6.20
C ILE A 54 -7.96 -1.92 -6.89
N SER A 55 -8.89 -2.76 -6.42
CA SER A 55 -10.23 -2.88 -6.99
C SER A 55 -11.11 -1.66 -6.74
N LYS A 56 -10.98 -1.00 -5.58
CA LYS A 56 -11.84 0.11 -5.14
C LYS A 56 -11.36 1.47 -5.60
N TYR A 57 -10.05 1.63 -5.77
CA TYR A 57 -9.44 2.92 -6.10
C TYR A 57 -8.72 2.86 -7.44
N PRO A 58 -9.48 2.73 -8.55
CA PRO A 58 -8.87 2.89 -9.87
C PRO A 58 -8.31 4.31 -9.98
N HIS A 59 -7.03 4.44 -10.37
CA HIS A 59 -6.22 5.67 -10.37
C HIS A 59 -6.70 6.81 -11.31
N ARG A 60 -7.99 7.12 -11.26
CA ARG A 60 -8.70 8.06 -12.13
C ARG A 60 -9.43 9.13 -11.32
N GLU A 61 -9.85 8.81 -10.10
CA GLU A 61 -10.63 9.71 -9.24
C GLU A 61 -10.14 9.66 -7.80
N SER A 62 -10.37 10.74 -7.06
CA SER A 62 -10.02 10.85 -5.65
C SER A 62 -10.96 9.98 -4.77
N PRO A 63 -10.46 9.43 -3.65
CA PRO A 63 -9.09 9.56 -3.14
C PRO A 63 -8.10 8.64 -3.89
N LEU A 64 -6.87 9.14 -4.07
CA LEU A 64 -5.78 8.36 -4.67
C LEU A 64 -5.13 7.46 -3.62
N VAL A 65 -5.18 6.16 -3.84
CA VAL A 65 -4.51 5.15 -3.00
C VAL A 65 -3.39 4.50 -3.83
N LEU A 66 -2.14 4.81 -3.48
CA LEU A 66 -0.96 4.59 -4.32
C LEU A 66 0.22 4.08 -3.49
N ALA A 67 1.09 3.30 -4.13
CA ALA A 67 2.36 2.87 -3.55
C ALA A 67 3.40 3.98 -3.64
N VAL A 68 4.28 4.04 -2.62
CA VAL A 68 5.49 4.85 -2.62
C VAL A 68 6.68 3.89 -2.54
N VAL A 69 7.60 3.99 -3.49
CA VAL A 69 8.83 3.19 -3.52
C VAL A 69 10.03 4.10 -3.74
N GLU A 70 11.21 3.64 -3.35
CA GLU A 70 12.46 4.32 -3.70
C GLU A 70 12.67 4.27 -5.22
N ASN A 71 13.34 5.30 -5.75
CA ASN A 71 13.69 5.40 -7.17
C ASN A 71 14.99 4.65 -7.49
#